data_AF-A0A9E3MFW4-F1
#
_entry.id   AF-A0A9E3MFW4-F1
#
_cell.length_a   1.000
_cell.length_b   1.000
_cell.length_c   1.000
_cell.angle_alpha   90.00
_cell.angle_beta   90.00
_cell.angle_gamma   90.00
#
_symmetry.space_group_name_H-M   'P 1'
#
loop_
_entity.id
_entity.type
_entity.pdbx_description
1 polymer ?
#
loop_
_entity_poly.entity_id
_entity_poly.type
_entity_poly.pdbx_seq_one_letter_code
_entity_poly.pdbx_strand_id
1 'polypeptide(L)'
;MPLLLAPTMALADQVVAFAALGWACEHDRAIVIHAIHALFLLATAVTLVPWWRAWNASRGRADATARRQHFLANLALATAALSVLAIAAMWLTTWVISPCVA
;
A
#
# COMPACT_ATOMS: atom_id res chain seq x y z
N MET A 1 -2.19 16.89 3.33
CA MET A 1 -3.03 16.08 2.41
C MET A 1 -2.35 14.72 2.17
N PRO A 2 -2.63 13.70 2.98
CA PRO A 2 -1.99 12.38 2.86
C PRO A 2 -2.70 11.42 1.89
N LEU A 3 -3.70 11.86 1.12
CA LEU A 3 -4.48 10.97 0.23
C LEU A 3 -3.60 10.21 -0.77
N LEU A 4 -2.54 10.88 -1.24
CA LEU A 4 -1.60 10.32 -2.22
C LEU A 4 -0.51 9.46 -1.58
N LEU A 5 -0.44 9.37 -0.24
CA LEU A 5 0.62 8.63 0.43
C LEU A 5 0.52 7.13 0.13
N ALA A 6 -0.67 6.53 0.21
CA ALA A 6 -0.85 5.11 -0.08
C ALA A 6 -0.53 4.75 -1.55
N PRO A 7 -1.03 5.47 -2.58
CA PRO A 7 -0.68 5.14 -3.96
C PRO A 7 0.78 5.46 -4.30
N THR A 8 1.41 6.46 -3.66
CA THR A 8 2.85 6.70 -3.85
C THR A 8 3.70 5.61 -3.21
N MET A 9 3.28 5.02 -2.08
CA MET A 9 3.95 3.85 -1.50
C MET A 9 3.84 2.62 -2.41
N ALA A 10 2.69 2.39 -3.03
CA ALA A 10 2.54 1.31 -4.01
C ALA A 10 3.42 1.51 -5.25
N LEU A 11 3.57 2.75 -5.73
CA LEU A 11 4.48 3.05 -6.83
C LEU A 11 5.95 2.89 -6.41
N ALA A 12 6.30 3.34 -5.21
CA ALA A 12 7.64 3.20 -4.67
C ALA A 12 8.04 1.73 -4.50
N ASP A 13 7.13 0.88 -4.04
CA ASP A 13 7.32 -0.58 -3.98
C ASP A 13 7.74 -1.14 -5.34
N GLN A 14 7.03 -0.80 -6.41
CA GLN A 14 7.38 -1.25 -7.77
C GLN A 14 8.76 -0.77 -8.22
N VAL A 15 9.09 0.50 -7.99
CA VAL A 15 10.38 1.08 -8.39
C VAL A 15 11.53 0.42 -7.63
N VAL A 16 11.38 0.23 -6.31
CA VAL A 16 12.41 -0.36 -5.45
C VAL A 16 12.58 -1.84 -5.75
N ALA A 17 11.47 -2.60 -5.88
CA ALA A 17 11.52 -4.00 -6.25
C ALA A 17 12.21 -4.18 -7.61
N PHE A 18 11.83 -3.40 -8.61
CA PHE A 18 12.43 -3.45 -9.94
C PHE A 18 13.93 -3.15 -9.94
N ALA A 19 14.36 -2.11 -9.22
CA ALA A 19 15.78 -1.78 -9.09
C ALA A 19 16.59 -2.86 -8.36
N ALA A 20 15.98 -3.57 -7.41
CA ALA A 20 16.63 -4.62 -6.64
C ALA A 20 16.73 -5.97 -7.36
N LEU A 21 15.92 -6.21 -8.40
CA LEU A 21 15.85 -7.51 -9.10
C LEU A 21 17.22 -7.99 -9.61
N GLY A 22 17.95 -7.14 -10.34
CA GLY A 22 19.23 -7.54 -10.93
C GLY A 22 20.24 -8.01 -9.89
N TRP A 23 20.41 -7.21 -8.82
CA TRP A 23 21.30 -7.57 -7.71
C TRP A 23 20.83 -8.82 -6.97
N ALA A 24 19.52 -8.91 -6.68
CA ALA A 24 18.94 -10.05 -5.96
C ALA A 24 19.13 -11.36 -6.73
N CYS A 25 19.00 -11.34 -8.06
CA CYS A 25 19.17 -12.52 -8.88
C CYS A 25 20.65 -12.88 -9.12
N GLU A 26 21.56 -11.91 -9.22
CA GLU A 26 23.01 -12.19 -9.30
C GLU A 26 23.55 -12.87 -8.03
N HIS A 27 22.96 -12.56 -6.87
CA HIS A 27 23.40 -13.08 -5.58
C HIS A 27 22.56 -14.25 -5.04
N ASP A 28 21.62 -14.78 -5.83
CA ASP A 28 20.66 -15.82 -5.42
C ASP A 28 19.90 -15.48 -4.12
N ARG A 29 19.49 -14.20 -3.99
CA ARG A 29 18.79 -13.65 -2.82
C ARG A 29 17.38 -13.19 -3.16
N ALA A 30 16.55 -14.07 -3.72
CA ALA A 30 15.14 -13.79 -4.01
C ALA A 30 14.34 -13.30 -2.77
N ILE A 31 14.78 -13.65 -1.56
CA ILE A 31 14.19 -13.18 -0.29
C ILE A 31 14.17 -11.65 -0.15
N VAL A 32 15.10 -10.94 -0.80
CA VAL A 32 15.17 -9.47 -0.76
C VAL A 32 13.93 -8.85 -1.40
N ILE A 33 13.43 -9.45 -2.48
CA ILE A 33 12.22 -8.97 -3.17
C ILE A 33 10.98 -9.16 -2.28
N HIS A 34 10.86 -10.30 -1.61
CA HIS A 34 9.77 -10.51 -0.64
C HIS A 34 9.86 -9.54 0.55
N ALA A 35 11.06 -9.24 1.04
CA ALA A 35 11.26 -8.29 2.13
C ALA A 35 10.83 -6.85 1.75
N ILE A 36 11.11 -6.43 0.51
CA ILE A 36 10.68 -5.13 -0.03
C ILE A 36 9.15 -5.05 -0.02
N HIS A 37 8.47 -6.01 -0.64
CA HIS A 37 7.00 -6.02 -0.69
C HIS A 37 6.39 -6.10 0.71
N ALA A 38 6.92 -6.93 1.61
CA ALA A 38 6.44 -7.01 2.98
C ALA A 38 6.56 -5.67 3.72
N LEU A 39 7.68 -4.96 3.56
CA LEU A 39 7.91 -3.66 4.18
C LEU A 39 6.94 -2.61 3.65
N PHE A 40 6.79 -2.49 2.33
CA PHE A 40 5.87 -1.53 1.73
C PHE A 40 4.40 -1.85 2.00
N LEU A 41 4.05 -3.14 2.05
CA LEU A 41 2.70 -3.58 2.43
C LEU A 41 2.37 -3.15 3.86
N LEU A 42 3.28 -3.39 4.80
CA LEU A 42 3.12 -2.98 6.20
C LEU A 42 3.04 -1.46 6.32
N ALA A 43 3.96 -0.73 5.69
CA ALA A 43 3.97 0.73 5.71
C ALA A 43 2.65 1.31 5.15
N THR A 44 2.16 0.77 4.04
CA THR A 44 0.89 1.19 3.43
C THR A 44 -0.30 0.80 4.31
N ALA A 45 -0.30 -0.39 4.91
CA ALA A 45 -1.36 -0.86 5.82
C ALA A 45 -1.51 0.04 7.04
N VAL A 46 -0.39 0.51 7.62
CA VAL A 46 -0.40 1.45 8.77
C VAL A 46 -1.12 2.76 8.42
N THR A 47 -1.09 3.18 7.15
CA THR A 47 -1.79 4.41 6.73
C THR A 47 -3.31 4.32 6.84
N LEU A 48 -3.91 3.11 6.91
CA LEU A 48 -5.36 2.95 7.11
C LEU A 48 -5.82 3.36 8.52
N VAL A 49 -4.97 3.21 9.53
CA VAL A 49 -5.33 3.46 10.94
C VAL A 49 -5.91 4.86 11.20
N PRO A 50 -5.25 5.97 10.79
CA PRO A 50 -5.79 7.32 11.02
C PRO A 50 -7.10 7.55 10.27
N TRP A 51 -7.24 7.03 9.05
CA TRP A 51 -8.45 7.18 8.25
C TRP A 51 -9.63 6.40 8.82
N TRP A 52 -9.39 5.19 9.31
CA TRP A 52 -10.40 4.38 10.00
C TRP A 52 -10.91 5.09 11.26
N ARG A 53 -9.99 5.66 12.07
CA ARG A 53 -10.35 6.44 13.25
C ARG A 53 -11.15 7.69 12.90
N ALA A 54 -10.72 8.43 11.87
CA ALA A 54 -11.41 9.62 11.41
C ALA A 54 -12.83 9.30 10.91
N TRP A 55 -12.97 8.22 10.14
CA TRP A 55 -14.26 7.74 9.66
C TRP A 55 -15.20 7.33 10.79
N ASN A 56 -14.70 6.61 11.79
CA ASN A 56 -15.51 6.21 12.93
C ASN A 56 -15.89 7.42 13.81
N ALA A 57 -15.01 8.39 13.95
CA ALA A 57 -15.24 9.59 14.77
C ALA A 57 -16.25 10.57 14.16
N SER A 58 -16.39 10.59 12.84
CA SER A 58 -17.38 11.43 12.19
C SER A 58 -18.79 10.83 12.20
N ARG A 59 -18.93 9.50 12.43
CA ARG A 59 -20.22 8.77 12.36
C ARG A 59 -21.26 9.42 13.27
N GLY A 60 -22.42 9.76 12.71
CA GLY A 60 -23.56 10.31 13.45
C GLY A 60 -23.59 11.84 13.59
N ARG A 61 -22.65 12.59 12.99
CA ARG A 61 -22.69 14.05 12.97
C ARG A 61 -23.48 14.56 11.76
N ALA A 62 -24.49 15.39 11.99
CA ALA A 62 -25.41 15.88 10.94
C ALA A 62 -24.91 17.16 10.21
N ASP A 63 -23.84 17.79 10.69
CA ASP A 63 -23.31 19.03 10.10
C ASP A 63 -22.74 18.82 8.67
N ALA A 64 -22.84 19.85 7.84
CA ALA A 64 -22.34 19.84 6.46
C ALA A 64 -20.82 19.60 6.40
N THR A 65 -20.07 20.20 7.33
CA THR A 65 -18.62 19.98 7.46
C THR A 65 -18.30 18.52 7.80
N ALA A 66 -19.09 17.90 8.69
CA ALA A 66 -18.91 16.50 9.07
C ALA A 66 -19.22 15.55 7.91
N ARG A 67 -20.24 15.83 7.10
CA ARG A 67 -20.54 15.05 5.87
C ARG A 67 -19.40 15.10 4.86
N ARG A 68 -18.81 16.27 4.63
CA ARG A 68 -17.62 16.42 3.76
C ARG A 68 -16.42 15.63 4.30
N GLN A 69 -16.14 15.74 5.60
CA GLN A 69 -15.05 14.99 6.24
C GLN A 69 -15.25 13.48 6.15
N HIS A 70 -16.49 13.01 6.33
CA HIS A 70 -16.85 11.61 6.13
C HIS A 70 -16.59 11.11 4.71
N PHE A 71 -17.01 11.89 3.71
CA PHE A 71 -16.78 11.53 2.32
C PHE A 71 -15.29 11.43 2.00
N LEU A 72 -14.49 12.41 2.45
CA LEU A 72 -13.04 12.39 2.28
C LEU A 72 -12.37 11.24 3.03
N ALA A 73 -12.83 10.92 4.25
CA ALA A 73 -12.34 9.78 5.01
C ALA A 73 -12.66 8.44 4.32
N ASN A 74 -13.88 8.29 3.76
CA ASN A 74 -14.24 7.13 2.95
C ASN A 74 -13.37 6.99 1.71
N LEU A 75 -13.17 8.09 0.97
CA LEU A 75 -12.34 8.10 -0.23
C LEU A 75 -10.89 7.75 0.12
N ALA A 76 -10.35 8.30 1.21
CA ALA A 76 -9.01 7.99 1.69
C ALA A 76 -8.88 6.53 2.13
N LEU A 77 -9.89 5.98 2.81
CA LEU A 77 -9.89 4.60 3.23
C LEU A 77 -9.97 3.64 2.03
N ALA A 78 -10.83 3.94 1.06
CA ALA A 78 -10.97 3.14 -0.16
C ALA A 78 -9.69 3.15 -1.02
N THR A 79 -9.09 4.32 -1.20
CA THR A 79 -7.82 4.45 -1.94
C THR A 79 -6.68 3.74 -1.23
N ALA A 80 -6.54 3.90 0.09
CA ALA A 80 -5.53 3.18 0.87
C ALA A 80 -5.72 1.66 0.84
N ALA A 81 -6.96 1.18 1.00
CA ALA A 81 -7.28 -0.25 0.90
C ALA A 81 -6.96 -0.81 -0.49
N LEU A 82 -7.27 -0.06 -1.56
CA LEU A 82 -6.95 -0.46 -2.92
C LEU A 82 -5.42 -0.53 -3.14
N SER A 83 -4.65 0.43 -2.60
CA SER A 83 -3.19 0.39 -2.68
C SER A 83 -2.59 -0.81 -1.91
N VAL A 84 -3.12 -1.14 -0.73
CA VAL A 84 -2.71 -2.35 0.01
C VAL A 84 -3.00 -3.61 -0.80
N LEU A 85 -4.19 -3.71 -1.39
CA LEU A 85 -4.55 -4.83 -2.26
C LEU A 85 -3.65 -4.92 -3.49
N ALA A 86 -3.30 -3.78 -4.08
CA ALA A 86 -2.39 -3.73 -5.23
C ALA A 86 -1.00 -4.26 -4.88
N ILE A 87 -0.40 -3.81 -3.76
CA ILE A 87 0.89 -4.32 -3.28
C ILE A 87 0.79 -5.81 -2.94
N ALA A 88 -0.28 -6.24 -2.28
CA ALA A 88 -0.50 -7.64 -1.97
C ALA A 88 -0.61 -8.51 -3.23
N ALA A 89 -1.29 -8.02 -4.27
CA ALA A 89 -1.38 -8.70 -5.55
C ALA A 89 -0.01 -8.80 -6.24
N MET A 90 0.78 -7.72 -6.23
CA MET A 90 2.16 -7.73 -6.74
C MET A 90 3.02 -8.74 -5.97
N TRP A 91 2.96 -8.71 -4.64
CA TRP A 91 3.68 -9.67 -3.82
C TRP A 91 3.27 -11.10 -4.14
N LEU A 92 1.97 -11.37 -4.29
CA LEU A 92 1.48 -12.70 -4.69
C LEU A 92 2.05 -13.14 -6.05
N THR A 93 2.17 -12.24 -7.02
CA THR A 93 2.80 -12.60 -8.31
C THR A 93 4.26 -13.03 -8.16
N THR A 94 5.02 -12.46 -7.21
CA THR A 94 6.40 -12.89 -6.93
C THR A 94 6.51 -14.28 -6.30
N TRP A 95 5.42 -14.79 -5.73
CA TRP A 95 5.34 -16.18 -5.25
C TRP A 95 4.98 -17.16 -6.37
N VAL A 96 4.17 -16.73 -7.33
CA VAL A 96 3.72 -17.56 -8.46
C VAL A 96 4.78 -17.63 -9.56
N ILE A 97 5.44 -16.50 -9.82
CA ILE A 97 6.50 -16.35 -10.83
C ILE A 97 7.77 -16.04 -10.06
N SER A 98 8.75 -16.95 -10.09
CA SER A 98 10.05 -16.71 -9.46
C SER A 98 10.63 -15.38 -9.97
N PRO A 99 11.08 -14.47 -9.10
CA PRO A 99 11.62 -13.18 -9.56
C PRO A 99 12.90 -13.33 -10.40
N CYS A 100 13.54 -14.50 -10.36
CA CYS A 100 14.79 -14.81 -11.05
C CYS A 100 14.62 -15.92 -12.10
N VAL A 101 13.45 -16.05 -12.74
CA VAL A 101 13.38 -16.88 -13.95
C VAL A 101 14.25 -16.23 -15.02
N ALA A 102 15.37 -16.89 -15.33
CA ALA A 102 16.27 -16.58 -16.43
C ALA A 102 15.60 -16.86 -17.78
#